data_AF-K6VKI5-F1
#
_entry.id   AF-K6VKI5-F1
#
_cell.length_a   1.000
_cell.length_b   1.000
_cell.length_c   1.000
_cell.angle_alpha   90.00
_cell.angle_beta   90.00
_cell.angle_gamma   90.00
#
_symmetry.space_group_name_H-M   'P 1'
#
loop_
_entity.id
_entity.type
_entity.pdbx_description
1 polymer ?
#
loop_
_entity_poly.entity_id
_entity_poly.type
_entity_poly.pdbx_seq_one_letter_code
_entity_poly.pdbx_strand_id
1 'polypeptide(L)'
;MLQYFIHVDSIPNDIPKEIFNDLTLIINDKLFKTSCPYFNFNEKIHKPTELMKLRIFNANADTFQSMLKDINKSDECSLKRYVYKCIEVYREINSAYCSGGDDMKEENRNSCDIIRQFNNLYTFYIFNKEGILHNFPELSSNTPTNIIVGCPSEEIE
;
A
#
# COMPACT_ATOMS: atom_id res chain seq x y z
N MET A 1 -3.55 -11.12 -6.49
CA MET A 1 -4.11 -12.15 -7.38
C MET A 1 -5.14 -13.02 -6.65
N LEU A 2 -4.79 -13.73 -5.57
CA LEU A 2 -5.76 -14.55 -4.79
C LEU A 2 -6.96 -13.73 -4.26
N GLN A 3 -6.71 -12.55 -3.71
CA GLN A 3 -7.77 -11.66 -3.19
C GLN A 3 -8.67 -11.02 -4.26
N TYR A 4 -8.21 -10.96 -5.51
CA TYR A 4 -9.06 -10.51 -6.62
C TYR A 4 -10.12 -11.57 -6.96
N PHE A 5 -9.72 -12.85 -7.01
CA PHE A 5 -10.65 -13.96 -7.29
C PHE A 5 -11.70 -14.15 -6.19
N ILE A 6 -11.30 -14.01 -4.92
CA ILE A 6 -12.21 -14.15 -3.77
C ILE A 6 -13.38 -13.14 -3.84
N HIS A 7 -13.11 -11.91 -4.25
CA HIS A 7 -14.12 -10.86 -4.34
C HIS A 7 -15.06 -11.05 -5.55
N VAL A 8 -14.56 -11.59 -6.67
CA VAL A 8 -15.38 -11.79 -7.89
C VAL A 8 -16.38 -12.94 -7.71
N ASP A 9 -15.96 -14.03 -7.06
CA ASP A 9 -16.74 -15.27 -7.00
C ASP A 9 -17.63 -15.37 -5.74
N SER A 10 -17.73 -14.32 -4.93
CA SER A 10 -18.48 -14.31 -3.66
C SER A 10 -18.12 -15.48 -2.72
N ILE A 11 -16.85 -15.87 -2.73
CA ILE A 11 -16.36 -17.02 -1.96
C ILE A 11 -16.45 -16.69 -0.46
N PRO A 12 -17.08 -17.55 0.37
CA PRO A 12 -17.08 -17.41 1.81
C PRO A 12 -15.66 -17.22 2.37
N ASN A 13 -15.48 -16.25 3.28
CA ASN A 13 -14.15 -15.80 3.69
C ASN A 13 -13.36 -16.83 4.52
N ASP A 14 -14.05 -17.81 5.10
CA ASP A 14 -13.47 -18.94 5.80
C ASP A 14 -12.57 -19.79 4.90
N ILE A 15 -12.96 -20.03 3.64
CA ILE A 15 -12.19 -20.82 2.68
C ILE A 15 -10.80 -20.20 2.38
N PRO A 16 -10.70 -18.95 1.89
CA PRO A 16 -9.40 -18.36 1.60
C PRO A 16 -8.58 -18.08 2.86
N LYS A 17 -9.23 -17.88 4.02
CA LYS A 17 -8.53 -17.76 5.30
C LYS A 17 -7.84 -19.05 5.68
N GLU A 18 -8.52 -20.19 5.54
CA GLU A 18 -7.95 -21.50 5.81
C GLU A 18 -6.75 -21.79 4.89
N ILE A 19 -6.92 -21.61 3.58
CA ILE A 19 -5.84 -21.77 2.60
C ILE A 19 -4.63 -20.88 2.95
N PHE A 20 -4.88 -19.62 3.32
CA PHE A 20 -3.81 -18.70 3.69
C PHE A 20 -3.08 -19.13 4.97
N ASN A 21 -3.81 -19.65 5.96
CA ASN A 21 -3.22 -20.14 7.20
C ASN A 21 -2.33 -21.37 6.94
N ASP A 22 -2.77 -22.30 6.09
CA ASP A 22 -1.96 -23.46 5.72
C ASP A 22 -0.66 -23.05 5.00
N LEU A 23 -0.77 -22.10 4.06
CA LEU A 23 0.41 -21.52 3.40
C LEU A 23 1.34 -20.82 4.39
N THR A 24 0.78 -20.12 5.38
CA THR A 24 1.53 -19.45 6.43
C THR A 24 2.33 -20.43 7.29
N LEU A 25 1.74 -21.58 7.64
CA LEU A 25 2.45 -22.66 8.34
C LEU A 25 3.66 -23.15 7.53
N ILE A 26 3.48 -23.36 6.22
CA ILE A 26 4.57 -23.78 5.33
C ILE A 26 5.68 -22.73 5.25
N ILE A 27 5.32 -21.44 5.11
CA ILE A 27 6.29 -20.33 5.02
C ILE A 27 7.10 -20.22 6.31
N ASN A 28 6.43 -20.27 7.46
CA ASN A 28 7.09 -20.12 8.76
C ASN A 28 7.99 -21.33 9.07
N ASP A 29 7.52 -22.56 8.81
CA ASP A 29 8.22 -23.80 9.16
C ASP A 29 9.39 -24.11 8.21
N LYS A 30 9.21 -23.90 6.89
CA LYS A 30 10.21 -24.30 5.90
C LYS A 30 11.11 -23.18 5.41
N LEU A 31 10.60 -21.95 5.35
CA LEU A 31 11.34 -20.81 4.82
C LEU A 31 11.91 -19.91 5.92
N PHE A 32 11.48 -20.10 7.17
CA PHE A 32 11.86 -19.26 8.32
C PHE A 32 11.65 -17.76 8.05
N LYS A 33 10.62 -17.43 7.25
CA LYS A 33 10.25 -16.05 6.91
C LYS A 33 8.99 -15.65 7.65
N THR A 34 8.89 -14.38 8.05
CA THR A 34 7.66 -13.83 8.58
C THR A 34 6.58 -13.78 7.50
N SER A 35 5.47 -14.48 7.73
CA SER A 35 4.30 -14.43 6.85
C SER A 35 3.60 -13.08 6.93
N CYS A 36 3.03 -12.61 5.81
CA CYS A 36 2.09 -11.49 5.85
C CYS A 36 0.83 -11.90 6.62
N PRO A 37 0.22 -11.03 7.44
CA PRO A 37 -1.06 -11.35 8.05
C PRO A 37 -2.15 -11.48 6.99
N TYR A 38 -3.00 -12.50 7.15
CA TYR A 38 -4.21 -12.64 6.35
C TYR A 38 -5.08 -11.39 6.50
N PHE A 39 -5.74 -11.01 5.42
CA PHE A 39 -6.63 -9.87 5.42
C PHE A 39 -7.86 -10.16 4.58
N ASN A 40 -9.00 -9.96 5.22
CA ASN A 40 -10.31 -10.21 4.69
C ASN A 40 -10.76 -9.01 3.86
N PHE A 41 -10.82 -9.17 2.53
CA PHE A 41 -11.34 -8.14 1.64
C PHE A 41 -12.85 -8.21 1.41
N ASN A 42 -13.54 -9.22 1.99
CA ASN A 42 -15.00 -9.30 2.02
C ASN A 42 -15.60 -8.46 3.16
N GLU A 43 -14.77 -7.93 4.06
CA GLU A 43 -15.20 -6.88 5.00
C GLU A 43 -15.47 -5.56 4.27
N LYS A 44 -16.25 -4.65 4.90
CA LYS A 44 -16.54 -3.33 4.34
C LYS A 44 -15.24 -2.53 4.13
N ILE A 45 -14.73 -2.55 2.90
CA ILE A 45 -13.49 -1.90 2.50
C ILE A 45 -13.75 -1.10 1.24
N HIS A 46 -13.45 0.20 1.30
CA HIS A 46 -13.61 1.08 0.16
C HIS A 46 -12.44 0.91 -0.80
N LYS A 47 -12.73 0.62 -2.07
CA LYS A 47 -11.71 0.48 -3.13
C LYS A 47 -10.63 -0.55 -2.77
N PRO A 48 -11.01 -1.83 -2.55
CA PRO A 48 -10.10 -2.86 -2.04
C PRO A 48 -8.82 -3.05 -2.89
N THR A 49 -8.92 -2.92 -4.22
CA THR A 49 -7.77 -3.00 -5.13
C THR A 49 -6.77 -1.86 -4.92
N GLU A 50 -7.25 -0.64 -4.65
CA GLU A 50 -6.37 0.50 -4.40
C GLU A 50 -5.72 0.39 -3.01
N LEU A 51 -6.48 0.00 -1.99
CA LEU A 51 -5.95 -0.25 -0.64
C LEU A 51 -4.96 -1.41 -0.58
N MET A 52 -5.06 -2.38 -1.49
CA MET A 52 -4.05 -3.44 -1.63
C MET A 52 -2.65 -2.86 -1.89
N LYS A 53 -2.55 -1.80 -2.70
CA LYS A 53 -1.26 -1.15 -3.00
C LYS A 53 -0.65 -0.59 -1.71
N LEU A 54 -1.46 0.09 -0.89
CA LEU A 54 -1.01 0.57 0.41
C LEU A 54 -0.61 -0.56 1.36
N ARG A 55 -1.34 -1.68 1.38
CA ARG A 55 -0.97 -2.84 2.21
C ARG A 55 0.36 -3.45 1.81
N ILE A 56 0.63 -3.56 0.50
CA ILE A 56 1.92 -4.04 0.00
C ILE A 56 3.03 -3.08 0.45
N PHE A 57 2.83 -1.76 0.32
CA PHE A 57 3.77 -0.78 0.85
C PHE A 57 3.98 -0.96 2.36
N ASN A 58 2.90 -1.04 3.14
CA ASN A 58 2.97 -1.15 4.61
C ASN A 58 3.74 -2.38 5.08
N ALA A 59 3.57 -3.50 4.38
CA ALA A 59 4.27 -4.75 4.70
C ALA A 59 5.76 -4.74 4.33
N ASN A 60 6.21 -3.79 3.50
CA ASN A 60 7.57 -3.77 2.93
C ASN A 60 8.22 -2.38 2.98
N ALA A 61 7.80 -1.51 3.89
CA ALA A 61 8.20 -0.09 3.89
C ALA A 61 9.72 0.09 4.07
N ASP A 62 10.36 -0.78 4.84
CA ASP A 62 11.80 -0.86 5.03
C ASP A 62 12.53 -1.25 3.74
N THR A 63 11.97 -2.21 2.99
CA THR A 63 12.48 -2.65 1.70
C THR A 63 12.36 -1.54 0.67
N PHE A 64 11.21 -0.84 0.60
CA PHE A 64 11.05 0.34 -0.24
C PHE A 64 12.08 1.42 0.09
N GLN A 65 12.31 1.70 1.38
CA GLN A 65 13.36 2.63 1.79
C GLN A 65 14.74 2.17 1.32
N SER A 66 15.11 0.90 1.51
CA SER A 66 16.41 0.39 1.10
C SER A 66 16.62 0.53 -0.40
N MET A 67 15.61 0.17 -1.20
CA MET A 67 15.65 0.30 -2.66
C MET A 67 15.74 1.76 -3.12
N LEU A 68 15.11 2.70 -2.39
CA LEU A 68 15.19 4.13 -2.68
C LEU A 68 16.51 4.78 -2.25
N LYS A 69 17.29 4.12 -1.39
CA LYS A 69 18.64 4.55 -1.00
C LYS A 69 19.71 4.00 -1.93
N ASP A 70 19.57 2.75 -2.34
CA ASP A 70 20.52 2.04 -3.21
C ASP A 70 19.97 1.93 -4.64
N ILE A 71 19.66 3.09 -5.23
CA ILE A 71 18.99 3.15 -6.53
C ILE A 71 19.97 2.73 -7.63
N ASN A 72 19.72 1.58 -8.23
CA ASN A 72 20.15 1.31 -9.60
C ASN A 72 19.27 2.09 -10.58
N LYS A 73 19.88 2.82 -11.53
CA LYS A 73 19.19 3.73 -12.45
C LYS A 73 18.05 3.09 -13.26
N SER A 74 18.05 1.77 -13.49
CA SER A 74 17.03 1.09 -14.30
C SER A 74 15.65 1.05 -13.64
N ASP A 75 15.62 0.97 -12.30
CA ASP A 75 14.38 0.68 -11.56
C ASP A 75 13.84 1.92 -10.83
N GLU A 76 14.60 3.02 -10.85
CA GLU A 76 14.33 4.27 -10.14
C GLU A 76 12.91 4.79 -10.40
N CYS A 77 12.52 4.85 -11.68
CA CYS A 77 11.24 5.43 -12.05
C CYS A 77 10.05 4.54 -11.69
N SER A 78 10.16 3.23 -11.88
CA SER A 78 9.12 2.29 -11.47
C SER A 78 8.88 2.36 -9.96
N LEU A 79 9.96 2.46 -9.17
CA LEU A 79 9.89 2.57 -7.72
C LEU A 79 9.25 3.89 -7.28
N LYS A 80 9.68 5.03 -7.85
CA LYS A 80 9.06 6.34 -7.58
C LYS A 80 7.58 6.33 -7.94
N ARG A 81 7.23 5.86 -9.14
CA ARG A 81 5.84 5.78 -9.62
C ARG A 81 4.96 4.97 -8.68
N TYR A 82 5.46 3.84 -8.19
CA TYR A 82 4.72 3.04 -7.20
C TYR A 82 4.42 3.84 -5.92
N VAL A 83 5.42 4.54 -5.37
CA VAL A 83 5.23 5.39 -4.18
C VAL A 83 4.25 6.53 -4.47
N TYR A 84 4.36 7.20 -5.62
CA TYR A 84 3.40 8.23 -6.02
C TYR A 84 1.98 7.70 -6.19
N LYS A 85 1.81 6.47 -6.70
CA LYS A 85 0.49 5.82 -6.77
C LYS A 85 -0.08 5.56 -5.37
N CYS A 86 0.76 5.18 -4.42
CA CYS A 86 0.35 5.05 -3.03
C CYS A 86 -0.07 6.40 -2.42
N ILE A 87 0.66 7.49 -2.72
CA ILE A 87 0.30 8.85 -2.27
C ILE A 87 -1.06 9.29 -2.83
N GLU A 88 -1.31 9.02 -4.11
CA GLU A 88 -2.60 9.31 -4.76
C GLU A 88 -3.75 8.57 -4.06
N VAL A 89 -3.61 7.26 -3.87
CA VAL A 89 -4.62 6.43 -3.19
C VAL A 89 -4.84 6.91 -1.75
N TYR A 90 -3.78 7.26 -1.03
CA TYR A 90 -3.89 7.83 0.30
C TYR A 90 -4.76 9.09 0.30
N ARG A 91 -4.48 10.05 -0.58
CA ARG A 91 -5.20 11.32 -0.64
C ARG A 91 -6.68 11.12 -0.98
N GLU A 92 -6.94 10.28 -1.96
CA GLU A 92 -8.30 9.97 -2.41
C GLU A 92 -9.13 9.34 -1.30
N ILE A 93 -8.61 8.29 -0.64
CA ILE A 93 -9.36 7.56 0.39
C ILE A 93 -9.43 8.36 1.69
N ASN A 94 -8.34 9.02 2.08
CA ASN A 94 -8.31 9.79 3.31
C ASN A 94 -9.32 10.95 3.28
N SER A 95 -9.41 11.67 2.16
CA SER A 95 -10.35 12.77 2.00
C SER A 95 -11.81 12.30 1.93
N ALA A 96 -12.07 11.17 1.27
CA ALA A 96 -13.43 10.66 1.07
C ALA A 96 -14.01 9.92 2.27
N TYR A 97 -13.19 9.23 3.09
CA TYR A 97 -13.70 8.28 4.08
C TYR A 97 -13.09 8.41 5.48
N CYS A 98 -11.94 9.08 5.63
CA CYS A 98 -11.18 9.08 6.90
C CYS A 98 -10.96 10.47 7.49
N SER A 99 -11.60 11.49 6.92
CA SER A 99 -11.52 12.88 7.38
C SER A 99 -12.87 13.34 7.94
N GLY A 100 -12.87 14.38 8.77
CA GLY A 100 -14.13 15.04 9.19
C GLY A 100 -15.05 14.19 10.09
N GLY A 101 -14.52 13.18 10.78
CA GLY A 101 -15.28 12.28 11.65
C GLY A 101 -15.83 11.04 10.95
N ASP A 102 -15.63 10.91 9.64
CA ASP A 102 -16.01 9.72 8.89
C ASP A 102 -15.17 8.49 9.25
N ASP A 103 -14.00 8.68 9.86
CA ASP A 103 -13.15 7.61 10.40
C ASP A 103 -13.80 6.86 11.58
N MET A 104 -14.78 7.49 12.25
CA MET A 104 -15.55 6.87 13.33
C MET A 104 -16.69 5.97 12.82
N LYS A 105 -17.02 6.04 11.52
CA LYS A 105 -18.02 5.14 10.93
C LYS A 105 -17.45 3.73 10.85
N GLU A 106 -18.18 2.75 11.38
CA GLU A 106 -17.74 1.36 11.42
C GLU A 106 -17.38 0.80 10.03
N GLU A 107 -18.10 1.22 9.00
CA GLU A 107 -17.85 0.84 7.60
C GLU A 107 -16.58 1.43 6.98
N ASN A 108 -16.01 2.48 7.58
CA ASN A 108 -14.78 3.11 7.12
C ASN A 108 -13.55 2.62 7.88
N ARG A 109 -13.75 2.05 9.09
CA ARG A 109 -12.68 1.70 10.04
C ARG A 109 -11.54 0.91 9.41
N ASN A 110 -11.85 -0.17 8.70
CA ASN A 110 -10.85 -1.03 8.06
C ASN A 110 -10.02 -0.28 7.00
N SER A 111 -10.68 0.55 6.19
CA SER A 111 -10.01 1.38 5.18
C SER A 111 -9.11 2.42 5.86
N CYS A 112 -9.62 3.08 6.89
CA CYS A 112 -8.90 4.12 7.62
C CYS A 112 -7.73 3.58 8.46
N ASP A 113 -7.81 2.34 8.93
CA ASP A 113 -6.69 1.69 9.61
C ASP A 113 -5.52 1.46 8.64
N ILE A 114 -5.78 1.05 7.40
CA ILE A 114 -4.73 0.94 6.35
C ILE A 114 -4.13 2.32 6.03
N ILE A 115 -4.98 3.33 5.89
CA ILE A 115 -4.58 4.72 5.60
C ILE A 115 -3.69 5.28 6.71
N ARG A 116 -4.05 5.04 7.98
CA ARG A 116 -3.26 5.47 9.14
C ARG A 116 -1.92 4.78 9.21
N GLN A 117 -1.88 3.46 8.96
CA GLN A 117 -0.64 2.71 8.89
C GLN A 117 0.27 3.23 7.77
N PHE A 118 -0.28 3.48 6.58
CA PHE A 118 0.47 4.05 5.47
C PHE A 118 1.05 5.42 5.82
N ASN A 119 0.26 6.31 6.41
CA ASN A 119 0.74 7.63 6.84
C ASN A 119 1.96 7.52 7.77
N ASN A 120 1.86 6.67 8.80
CA ASN A 120 2.94 6.47 9.76
C ASN A 120 4.21 5.91 9.09
N LEU A 121 4.05 4.87 8.26
CA LEU A 121 5.17 4.20 7.62
C LEU A 121 5.81 5.07 6.54
N TYR A 122 5.03 5.75 5.71
CA TYR A 122 5.53 6.71 4.73
C TYR A 122 6.33 7.82 5.41
N THR A 123 5.80 8.40 6.48
CA THR A 123 6.47 9.46 7.25
C THR A 123 7.79 8.98 7.84
N PHE A 124 7.83 7.75 8.36
CA PHE A 124 9.02 7.21 9.02
C PHE A 124 10.10 6.71 8.04
N TYR A 125 9.69 6.08 6.94
CA TYR A 125 10.58 5.39 6.02
C TYR A 125 10.96 6.21 4.79
N ILE A 126 10.09 7.11 4.31
CA ILE A 126 10.22 7.76 3.00
C ILE A 126 10.35 9.27 3.11
N PHE A 127 9.43 9.92 3.81
CA PHE A 127 9.33 11.37 3.82
C PHE A 127 10.57 12.01 4.45
N ASN A 128 11.28 12.84 3.68
CA ASN A 128 12.53 13.50 4.08
C ASN A 128 13.57 12.54 4.70
N LYS A 129 13.59 11.27 4.26
CA LYS A 129 14.52 10.30 4.82
C LYS A 129 15.92 10.51 4.28
N GLU A 130 16.88 10.62 5.19
CA GLU A 130 18.30 10.66 4.86
C GLU A 130 18.71 9.45 3.97
N GLY A 131 19.41 9.75 2.89
CA GLY A 131 19.87 8.78 1.89
C GLY A 131 18.89 8.58 0.72
N ILE A 132 17.65 9.04 0.82
CA ILE A 132 16.73 9.08 -0.32
C ILE A 132 16.92 10.42 -1.03
N LEU A 133 17.44 10.39 -2.27
CA LEU A 133 17.72 11.61 -3.04
C LEU A 133 16.46 12.27 -3.61
N HIS A 134 15.41 11.49 -3.84
CA HIS A 134 14.16 11.99 -4.39
C HIS A 134 13.28 12.61 -3.31
N ASN A 135 12.88 13.85 -3.52
CA ASN A 135 11.99 14.57 -2.61
C ASN A 135 10.53 14.18 -2.87
N PHE A 136 10.03 13.21 -2.12
CA PHE A 136 8.61 12.86 -2.15
C PHE A 136 7.77 13.92 -1.41
N PRO A 137 6.54 14.19 -1.89
CA PRO A 137 5.71 15.26 -1.33
C PRO A 137 5.12 14.89 0.03
N GLU A 138 4.74 15.91 0.81
CA GLU A 138 3.88 15.70 1.97
C GLU A 138 2.55 15.08 1.54
N LEU A 139 2.03 14.15 2.34
CA LEU A 139 0.79 13.46 2.03
C LEU A 139 -0.42 14.42 1.95
N SER A 140 -0.44 15.45 2.78
CA SER A 140 -1.47 16.51 2.82
C SER A 140 -1.32 17.59 1.74
N SER A 141 -0.22 17.61 0.99
CA SER A 141 0.02 18.64 -0.03
C SER A 141 -0.79 18.41 -1.32
N ASN A 142 -0.95 19.48 -2.11
CA ASN A 142 -1.54 19.43 -3.44
C ASN A 142 -0.52 19.17 -4.56
N THR A 143 0.68 18.68 -4.23
CA THR A 143 1.72 18.41 -5.23
C THR A 143 1.21 17.38 -6.26
N PRO A 144 1.29 17.67 -7.58
CA PRO A 144 0.87 16.74 -8.61
C PRO A 144 1.62 15.40 -8.51
N THR A 145 0.90 14.29 -8.67
CA THR A 145 1.47 12.93 -8.61
C THR A 145 1.84 12.38 -10.00
N ASN A 146 1.38 13.04 -11.07
CA ASN A 146 1.66 12.68 -12.46
C ASN A 146 2.96 13.27 -13.01
N ILE A 147 3.62 14.17 -12.26
CA ILE A 147 4.90 14.78 -12.63
C ILE A 147 5.96 14.29 -11.63
N ILE A 148 6.81 13.38 -12.06
CA ILE A 148 7.85 12.76 -11.22
C ILE A 148 9.21 13.24 -11.70
N VAL A 149 9.89 14.03 -10.87
CA VAL A 149 11.22 14.57 -11.20
C VAL A 149 12.21 13.44 -11.50
N GLY A 150 12.91 13.56 -12.63
CA GLY A 150 13.88 12.57 -13.09
C GLY A 150 13.27 11.37 -13.82
N CYS A 151 11.95 11.35 -14.05
CA CYS A 151 11.28 10.29 -14.78
C CYS A 151 10.47 10.84 -15.96
N PRO A 152 10.47 10.14 -17.11
CA PRO A 152 9.58 10.50 -18.20
C PRO A 152 8.13 10.32 -17.77
N SER A 153 7.24 11.19 -18.27
CA SER A 153 5.81 10.96 -18.18
C SER A 153 5.46 9.64 -18.86
N GLU A 154 4.55 8.88 -18.27
CA GLU A 154 3.96 7.75 -19.00
C GLU A 154 3.16 8.33 -20.17
N GLU A 155 3.51 7.91 -21.40
CA GLU A 155 2.66 8.21 -22.55
C GLU A 155 1.32 7.52 -22.30
N ILE A 156 0.25 8.31 -22.45
CA ILE A 156 -1.11 7.79 -22.38
C ILE A 156 -1.32 7.06 -23.70
N GLU A 157 -1.15 5.73 -23.72
CA GLU A 157 -1.69 4.88 -24.78
C GLU A 157 -3.21 4.70 -24.63
#